data_AF-A0A5C4V476-F1
#
_entry.id   AF-A0A5C4V476-F1
#
_cell.length_a   1.000
_cell.length_b   1.000
_cell.length_c   1.000
_cell.angle_alpha   90.00
_cell.angle_beta   90.00
_cell.angle_gamma   90.00
#
_symmetry.space_group_name_H-M   'P 1'
#
loop_
_entity.id
_entity.type
_entity.pdbx_description
1 polymer ?
#
loop_
_entity_poly.entity_id
_entity_poly.type
_entity_poly.pdbx_seq_one_letter_code
_entity_poly.pdbx_strand_id
1 'polypeptide(L)'
;MPAVLRPVLDLLTIRGTVTEAEQLTARMRRLRIESGQLAGLEVRPGQQVRVLVGGLTLRTYSIWHHDPSGVVELCVLNHAGGGPGAGWGRAVAPGEQVRLRRPEGTFMLRPDAARHFFVGDETASVAFGAMLAALPGEAVVSGCIETATAADRLPLAGSDRLDWVVRGETSLPDAVRRLAPEPGGIAYVAGEARDVQAVRQVLVREAGWDRRAVLTKPFWTPGKKGME
;
A
#
# COMPACT_ATOMS: atom_id res chain seq x y z
N MET A 1 -14.45 24.97 -13.21
CA MET A 1 -15.27 23.86 -12.67
C MET A 1 -16.68 24.39 -12.40
N PRO A 2 -17.76 23.74 -12.86
CA PRO A 2 -19.12 24.22 -12.64
C PRO A 2 -19.48 24.33 -11.15
N ALA A 3 -20.23 25.38 -10.79
CA ALA A 3 -20.56 25.74 -9.40
C ALA A 3 -21.27 24.64 -8.59
N VAL A 4 -21.97 23.72 -9.27
CA VAL A 4 -22.76 22.64 -8.66
C VAL A 4 -21.90 21.46 -8.18
N LEU A 5 -20.69 21.26 -8.72
CA LEU A 5 -19.84 20.12 -8.35
C LEU A 5 -19.09 20.33 -7.03
N ARG A 6 -18.89 21.58 -6.61
CA ARG A 6 -18.08 21.93 -5.43
C ARG A 6 -18.71 21.44 -4.11
N PRO A 7 -20.03 21.64 -3.86
CA PRO A 7 -20.68 21.15 -2.65
C PRO A 7 -20.68 19.62 -2.54
N VAL A 8 -20.89 18.91 -3.66
CA VAL A 8 -20.88 17.44 -3.69
C VAL A 8 -19.48 16.89 -3.34
N LEU A 9 -18.42 17.49 -3.89
CA LEU A 9 -17.06 17.10 -3.54
C LEU A 9 -16.73 17.39 -2.08
N ASP A 10 -17.22 18.50 -1.52
CA ASP A 10 -17.01 18.83 -0.10
C ASP A 10 -17.71 17.85 0.85
N LEU A 11 -18.84 17.27 0.44
CA LEU A 11 -19.52 16.23 1.21
C LEU A 11 -18.77 14.89 1.17
N LEU A 12 -18.15 14.56 0.02
CA LEU A 12 -17.55 13.25 -0.23
C LEU A 12 -16.04 13.18 0.03
N THR A 13 -15.38 14.32 0.26
CA THR A 13 -13.93 14.39 0.44
C THR A 13 -13.54 15.22 1.65
N ILE A 14 -12.47 14.78 2.29
CA ILE A 14 -11.71 15.51 3.28
C ILE A 14 -10.72 16.41 2.55
N ARG A 15 -10.67 17.68 2.93
CA ARG A 15 -9.62 18.62 2.50
C ARG A 15 -8.49 18.54 3.50
N GLY A 16 -7.27 18.40 3.01
CA GLY A 16 -6.07 18.43 3.84
C GLY A 16 -4.95 19.19 3.17
N THR A 17 -4.00 19.63 3.98
CA THR A 17 -2.79 20.32 3.52
C THR A 17 -1.63 19.34 3.54
N VAL A 18 -0.84 19.28 2.47
CA VAL A 18 0.44 18.57 2.50
C VAL A 18 1.40 19.39 3.35
N THR A 19 1.84 18.88 4.50
CA THR A 19 2.78 19.57 5.38
C THR A 19 4.22 19.16 5.13
N GLU A 20 4.44 17.94 4.64
CA GLU A 20 5.77 17.42 4.30
C GLU A 20 5.72 16.57 3.03
N ALA A 21 6.78 16.64 2.22
CA ALA A 21 6.96 15.81 1.05
C ALA A 21 8.44 15.39 0.92
N GLU A 22 8.73 14.13 1.20
CA GLU A 22 10.09 13.61 1.38
C GLU A 22 10.38 12.45 0.42
N GLN A 23 11.57 12.40 -0.17
CA GLN A 23 12.00 11.28 -1.00
C GLN A 23 12.60 10.18 -0.10
N LEU A 24 11.93 9.04 0.04
CA LEU A 24 12.37 7.95 0.92
C LEU A 24 13.24 6.91 0.21
N THR A 25 12.96 6.66 -1.07
CA THR A 25 13.71 5.70 -1.89
C THR A 25 14.02 6.32 -3.24
N ALA A 26 14.69 5.62 -4.16
CA ALA A 26 14.93 6.13 -5.51
C ALA A 26 13.63 6.53 -6.24
N ARG A 27 12.50 5.87 -5.94
CA ARG A 27 11.23 6.08 -6.64
C ARG A 27 10.03 6.32 -5.74
N MET A 28 10.15 6.32 -4.42
CA MET A 28 9.01 6.52 -3.51
C MET A 28 9.12 7.81 -2.70
N ARG A 29 8.07 8.63 -2.74
CA ARG A 29 7.94 9.85 -1.93
C ARG A 29 6.88 9.68 -0.85
N ARG A 30 7.22 10.05 0.38
CA ARG A 30 6.30 10.21 1.51
C ARG A 30 5.62 11.56 1.44
N LEU A 31 4.32 11.57 1.64
CA LEU A 31 3.51 12.78 1.76
C LEU A 31 2.81 12.76 3.11
N ARG A 32 3.06 13.76 3.94
CA ARG A 32 2.33 13.99 5.19
C ARG A 32 1.18 14.96 4.91
N ILE A 33 -0.04 14.53 5.22
CA ILE A 33 -1.27 15.31 4.98
C ILE A 33 -1.97 15.53 6.31
N GLU A 34 -2.26 16.79 6.61
CA GLU A 34 -2.90 17.21 7.86
C GLU A 34 -4.26 17.86 7.60
N SER A 35 -5.22 17.55 8.47
CA SER A 35 -6.55 18.17 8.48
C SER A 35 -7.28 17.91 9.78
N GLY A 36 -7.96 18.93 10.31
CA GLY A 36 -8.90 18.72 11.41
C GLY A 36 -10.05 17.76 11.06
N GLN A 37 -10.36 17.56 9.77
CA GLN A 37 -11.38 16.58 9.34
C GLN A 37 -10.88 15.12 9.39
N LEU A 38 -9.56 14.91 9.55
CA LEU A 38 -8.97 13.59 9.78
C LEU A 38 -8.95 13.22 11.26
N ALA A 39 -9.12 14.19 12.16
CA ALA A 39 -9.06 13.95 13.59
C ALA A 39 -10.18 12.99 14.04
N GLY A 40 -9.82 12.04 14.89
CA GLY A 40 -10.72 11.03 15.44
C GLY A 40 -11.19 9.96 14.43
N LEU A 41 -10.65 9.92 13.21
CA LEU A 41 -10.90 8.80 12.31
C LEU A 41 -10.18 7.55 12.82
N GLU A 42 -10.89 6.42 12.81
CA GLU A 42 -10.25 5.14 13.07
C GLU A 42 -9.68 4.58 11.76
N VAL A 43 -8.37 4.38 11.73
CA VAL A 43 -7.66 3.74 10.62
C VAL A 43 -7.08 2.43 11.08
N ARG A 44 -7.41 1.36 10.36
CA ARG A 44 -6.84 0.03 10.59
C ARG A 44 -5.63 -0.21 9.68
N PRO A 45 -4.55 -0.84 10.16
CA PRO A 45 -3.38 -1.14 9.35
C PRO A 45 -3.72 -1.91 8.07
N GLY A 46 -3.31 -1.38 6.92
CA GLY A 46 -3.61 -1.90 5.58
C GLY A 46 -4.75 -1.19 4.84
N GLN A 47 -5.50 -0.33 5.51
CA GLN A 47 -6.49 0.52 4.86
C GLN A 47 -5.85 1.53 3.89
N GLN A 48 -6.68 2.04 2.99
CA GLN A 48 -6.29 2.95 1.93
C GLN A 48 -7.18 4.19 1.94
N VAL A 49 -6.76 5.21 1.20
CA VAL A 49 -7.59 6.35 0.82
C VAL A 49 -7.60 6.50 -0.71
N ARG A 50 -8.65 7.14 -1.24
CA ARG A 50 -8.68 7.61 -2.63
C ARG A 50 -8.41 9.10 -2.67
N VAL A 51 -7.35 9.52 -3.34
CA VAL A 51 -6.92 10.92 -3.48
C VAL A 51 -7.28 11.45 -4.86
N LEU A 52 -7.77 12.68 -4.94
CA LEU A 52 -7.90 13.41 -6.20
C LEU A 52 -6.54 13.91 -6.67
N VAL A 53 -6.05 13.35 -7.76
CA VAL A 53 -4.68 13.59 -8.29
C VAL A 53 -4.66 14.45 -9.56
N GLY A 54 -5.79 15.07 -9.90
CA GLY A 54 -5.94 15.93 -11.08
C GLY A 54 -7.37 15.93 -11.63
N GLY A 55 -8.02 17.10 -11.64
CA GLY A 55 -9.44 17.22 -11.97
C GLY A 55 -10.29 16.35 -11.04
N LEU A 56 -11.08 15.43 -11.62
CA LEU A 56 -11.89 14.45 -10.87
C LEU A 56 -11.24 13.05 -10.82
N THR A 57 -9.97 12.93 -11.20
CA THR A 57 -9.27 11.64 -11.27
C THR A 57 -8.90 11.17 -9.86
N LEU A 58 -9.46 10.04 -9.43
CA LEU A 58 -9.12 9.40 -8.16
C LEU A 58 -8.01 8.35 -8.33
N ARG A 59 -7.10 8.28 -7.36
CA ARG A 59 -6.12 7.20 -7.22
C ARG A 59 -6.09 6.69 -5.78
N THR A 60 -5.89 5.39 -5.67
CA THR A 60 -5.88 4.67 -4.40
C THR A 60 -4.46 4.62 -3.86
N TYR A 61 -4.30 4.96 -2.59
CA TYR A 61 -3.03 4.90 -1.86
C TYR A 61 -3.23 4.24 -0.51
N SER A 62 -2.39 3.27 -0.18
CA SER A 62 -2.32 2.71 1.17
C SER A 62 -1.92 3.80 2.16
N ILE A 63 -2.55 3.79 3.33
CA ILE A 63 -2.15 4.66 4.45
C ILE A 63 -0.92 4.01 5.07
N TRP A 64 0.22 4.69 5.02
CA TRP A 64 1.43 4.24 5.70
C TRP A 64 1.29 4.47 7.20
N HIS A 65 0.99 5.71 7.58
CA HIS A 65 0.89 6.13 8.96
C HIS A 65 -0.36 6.97 9.17
N HIS A 66 -0.92 6.89 10.37
CA HIS A 66 -2.08 7.68 10.78
C HIS A 66 -1.88 8.12 12.23
N ASP A 67 -2.08 9.42 12.47
CA ASP A 67 -2.17 9.99 13.82
C ASP A 67 -3.61 10.49 14.03
N PRO A 68 -4.31 10.03 15.09
CA PRO A 68 -5.70 10.40 15.35
C PRO A 68 -5.88 11.90 15.65
N SER A 69 -4.81 12.67 15.85
CA SER A 69 -4.87 14.14 15.91
C SER A 69 -5.20 14.81 14.58
N GLY A 70 -5.14 14.07 13.46
CA GLY A 70 -5.57 14.55 12.14
C GLY A 70 -4.51 14.44 11.05
N VAL A 71 -3.65 13.42 11.12
CA VAL A 71 -2.57 13.19 10.14
C VAL A 71 -2.78 11.87 9.42
N VAL A 72 -2.56 11.88 8.10
CA VAL A 72 -2.31 10.66 7.33
C VAL A 72 -1.04 10.82 6.52
N GLU A 73 -0.24 9.77 6.46
CA GLU A 73 0.94 9.71 5.62
C GLU A 73 0.76 8.67 4.53
N LEU A 74 1.06 9.07 3.30
CA LEU A 74 0.98 8.22 2.11
C LEU A 74 2.38 8.04 1.54
N CYS A 75 2.56 6.97 0.77
CA CYS A 75 3.71 6.87 -0.11
C CYS A 75 3.32 6.65 -1.56
N VAL A 76 3.93 7.46 -2.41
CA VAL A 76 3.61 7.54 -3.82
C VAL A 76 4.81 7.08 -4.63
N LEU A 77 4.62 5.96 -5.33
CA LEU A 77 5.61 5.44 -6.27
C LEU A 77 5.62 6.25 -7.56
N ASN A 78 6.79 6.72 -7.95
CA ASN A 78 7.10 7.31 -9.24
C ASN A 78 7.51 6.21 -10.24
N HIS A 79 6.54 5.68 -10.98
CA HIS A 79 6.78 4.62 -11.97
C HIS A 79 7.08 5.18 -13.38
N ALA A 80 7.93 4.46 -14.13
CA ALA A 80 8.49 4.89 -15.42
C ALA A 80 7.46 5.05 -16.56
N GLY A 81 6.27 4.46 -16.44
CA GLY A 81 5.19 4.64 -17.41
C GLY A 81 4.43 5.97 -17.29
N GLY A 82 4.56 6.66 -16.15
CA GLY A 82 3.77 7.86 -15.87
C GLY A 82 2.26 7.59 -15.76
N GLY A 83 1.57 8.51 -15.10
CA GLY A 83 0.13 8.43 -14.87
C GLY A 83 -0.30 9.56 -13.94
N PRO A 84 -1.61 9.84 -13.81
CA PRO A 84 -2.08 10.95 -12.98
C PRO A 84 -1.54 10.91 -11.55
N GLY A 85 -1.50 9.71 -10.94
CA GLY A 85 -0.98 9.53 -9.59
C GLY A 85 0.52 9.74 -9.46
N ALA A 86 1.33 9.18 -10.37
CA ALA A 86 2.78 9.38 -10.36
C ALA A 86 3.16 10.84 -10.70
N GLY A 87 2.44 11.48 -11.63
CA GLY A 87 2.61 12.89 -11.97
C GLY A 87 2.30 13.80 -10.79
N TRP A 88 1.14 13.61 -10.15
CA TRP A 88 0.77 14.31 -8.93
C TRP A 88 1.78 14.09 -7.81
N GLY A 89 2.18 12.85 -7.55
CA GLY A 89 3.15 12.52 -6.51
C GLY A 89 4.52 13.16 -6.72
N ARG A 90 4.92 13.45 -7.97
CA ARG A 90 6.14 14.22 -8.27
C ARG A 90 5.94 15.73 -8.09
N ALA A 91 4.77 16.25 -8.44
CA ALA A 91 4.53 17.69 -8.47
C ALA A 91 4.15 18.27 -7.10
N VAL A 92 3.44 17.50 -6.27
CA VAL A 92 2.90 18.01 -5.01
C VAL A 92 4.01 18.41 -4.04
N ALA A 93 3.84 19.58 -3.44
CA ALA A 93 4.78 20.22 -2.54
C ALA A 93 4.11 20.58 -1.20
N PRO A 94 4.88 20.79 -0.12
CA PRO A 94 4.35 21.33 1.12
C PRO A 94 3.58 22.64 0.90
N GLY A 95 2.45 22.80 1.59
CA GLY A 95 1.51 23.92 1.46
C GLY A 95 0.38 23.67 0.45
N GLU A 96 0.48 22.66 -0.42
CA GLU A 96 -0.56 22.31 -1.38
C GLU A 96 -1.80 21.72 -0.70
N GLN A 97 -2.98 22.06 -1.23
CA GLN A 97 -4.25 21.51 -0.78
C GLN A 97 -4.59 20.24 -1.57
N VAL A 98 -4.92 19.18 -0.85
CA VAL A 98 -5.32 17.89 -1.41
C VAL A 98 -6.72 17.51 -0.95
N ARG A 99 -7.38 16.67 -1.74
CA ARG A 99 -8.67 16.08 -1.40
C ARG A 99 -8.55 14.57 -1.41
N LEU A 100 -8.97 13.95 -0.31
CA LEU A 100 -9.04 12.51 -0.19
C LEU A 100 -10.40 12.06 0.32
N ARG A 101 -10.80 10.84 -0.05
CA ARG A 101 -11.94 10.17 0.59
C ARG A 101 -11.54 9.67 1.98
N ARG A 102 -12.54 9.35 2.80
CA ARG A 102 -12.34 8.69 4.09
C ARG A 102 -11.60 7.34 3.91
N PRO A 103 -10.85 6.89 4.91
CA PRO A 103 -10.22 5.57 4.93
C PRO A 103 -11.20 4.45 4.57
N GLU A 104 -10.76 3.51 3.75
CA GLU A 104 -11.56 2.38 3.29
C GLU A 104 -10.71 1.12 3.05
N GLY A 105 -11.37 0.01 2.70
CA GLY A 105 -10.73 -1.24 2.27
C GLY A 105 -10.76 -2.36 3.30
N THR A 106 -10.67 -3.59 2.80
CA THR A 106 -10.81 -4.84 3.60
C THR A 106 -9.51 -5.62 3.77
N PHE A 107 -8.48 -5.26 2.99
CA PHE A 107 -7.13 -5.78 3.10
C PHE A 107 -6.42 -5.17 4.30
N MET A 108 -6.73 -5.71 5.48
CA MET A 108 -6.29 -5.17 6.76
C MET A 108 -5.60 -6.26 7.57
N LEU A 109 -4.68 -5.86 8.44
CA LEU A 109 -4.05 -6.75 9.40
C LEU A 109 -5.09 -7.53 10.20
N ARG A 110 -4.83 -8.82 10.40
CA ARG A 110 -5.55 -9.70 11.32
C ARG A 110 -4.67 -9.90 12.56
N PRO A 111 -4.85 -9.11 13.62
CA PRO A 111 -3.92 -9.07 14.75
C PRO A 111 -3.86 -10.38 15.54
N ASP A 112 -4.94 -11.17 15.52
CA ASP A 112 -5.03 -12.43 16.27
C ASP A 112 -4.40 -13.63 15.54
N ALA A 113 -3.74 -13.39 14.40
CA ALA A 113 -3.07 -14.45 13.65
C ALA A 113 -1.75 -14.84 14.32
N ALA A 114 -1.48 -16.14 14.44
CA ALA A 114 -0.23 -16.63 15.03
C ALA A 114 1.00 -16.37 14.12
N ARG A 115 0.78 -16.25 12.81
CA ARG A 115 1.83 -16.03 11.79
C ARG A 115 1.33 -15.10 10.70
N HIS A 116 2.23 -14.28 10.17
CA HIS A 116 1.95 -13.30 9.12
C HIS A 116 2.91 -13.50 7.95
N PHE A 117 2.37 -13.76 6.77
CA PHE A 117 3.15 -13.96 5.55
C PHE A 117 2.89 -12.81 4.56
N PHE A 118 3.90 -12.02 4.23
CA PHE A 118 3.74 -10.83 3.37
C PHE A 118 4.39 -11.05 2.01
N VAL A 119 3.62 -10.90 0.92
CA VAL A 119 4.15 -11.03 -0.45
C VAL A 119 3.66 -9.92 -1.35
N GLY A 120 4.58 -9.22 -2.00
CA GLY A 120 4.18 -8.21 -2.96
C GLY A 120 5.34 -7.50 -3.61
N ASP A 121 5.03 -6.42 -4.32
CA ASP A 121 6.02 -5.53 -4.95
C ASP A 121 6.23 -4.24 -4.13
N GLU A 122 7.03 -3.32 -4.66
CA GLU A 122 7.33 -2.04 -3.99
C GLU A 122 6.09 -1.19 -3.67
N THR A 123 4.97 -1.40 -4.39
CA THR A 123 3.70 -0.70 -4.10
C THR A 123 3.00 -1.29 -2.88
N ALA A 124 3.14 -2.60 -2.65
CA ALA A 124 2.59 -3.29 -1.49
C ALA A 124 3.32 -2.93 -0.18
N SER A 125 4.61 -2.59 -0.27
CA SER A 125 5.45 -2.19 0.87
C SER A 125 4.83 -1.13 1.77
N VAL A 126 4.03 -0.20 1.22
CA VAL A 126 3.37 0.85 2.01
C VAL A 126 2.32 0.27 2.96
N ALA A 127 1.47 -0.64 2.46
CA ALA A 127 0.48 -1.33 3.29
C ALA A 127 1.18 -2.27 4.28
N PHE A 128 2.22 -2.98 3.83
CA PHE A 128 2.98 -3.89 4.69
C PHE A 128 3.69 -3.15 5.80
N GLY A 129 4.28 -1.98 5.54
CA GLY A 129 4.89 -1.12 6.55
C GLY A 129 3.92 -0.77 7.67
N ALA A 130 2.70 -0.34 7.32
CA ALA A 130 1.65 -0.05 8.29
C ALA A 130 1.27 -1.29 9.12
N MET A 131 1.14 -2.45 8.46
CA MET A 131 0.81 -3.71 9.12
C MET A 131 1.93 -4.18 10.05
N LEU A 132 3.19 -4.15 9.61
CA LEU A 132 4.37 -4.55 10.37
C LEU A 132 4.58 -3.67 11.60
N ALA A 133 4.39 -2.36 11.46
CA ALA A 133 4.51 -1.41 12.56
C ALA A 133 3.46 -1.61 13.66
N ALA A 134 2.31 -2.20 13.32
CA ALA A 134 1.23 -2.49 14.27
C ALA A 134 1.34 -3.89 14.91
N LEU A 135 2.28 -4.72 14.47
CA LEU A 135 2.50 -6.04 15.05
C LEU A 135 3.39 -5.95 16.30
N PRO A 136 3.15 -6.78 17.32
CA PRO A 136 4.06 -6.90 18.45
C PRO A 136 5.42 -7.46 18.00
N GLY A 137 6.48 -7.19 18.76
CA GLY A 137 7.85 -7.56 18.40
C GLY A 137 8.03 -9.08 18.24
N GLU A 138 7.31 -9.86 19.03
CA GLU A 138 7.30 -11.33 19.00
C GLU A 138 6.46 -11.95 17.88
N ALA A 139 5.75 -11.14 17.08
CA ALA A 139 4.96 -11.66 15.97
C ALA A 139 5.83 -12.43 14.96
N VAL A 140 5.38 -13.62 14.60
CA VAL A 140 6.06 -14.44 13.57
C VAL A 140 5.73 -13.88 12.20
N VAL A 141 6.73 -13.30 11.56
CA VAL A 141 6.63 -12.65 10.25
C VAL A 141 7.61 -13.34 9.30
N SER A 142 7.16 -13.62 8.08
CA SER A 142 8.01 -14.01 6.96
C SER A 142 7.40 -13.56 5.64
N GLY A 143 8.12 -13.70 4.53
CA GLY A 143 7.63 -13.30 3.21
C GLY A 143 8.70 -12.67 2.34
N CYS A 144 8.27 -12.09 1.23
CA CYS A 144 9.17 -11.40 0.32
C CYS A 144 8.54 -10.17 -0.35
N ILE A 145 9.37 -9.17 -0.62
CA ILE A 145 8.99 -7.96 -1.35
C ILE A 145 9.87 -7.84 -2.59
N GLU A 146 9.26 -7.82 -3.77
CA GLU A 146 9.93 -7.50 -5.02
C GLU A 146 10.13 -5.99 -5.17
N THR A 147 11.30 -5.58 -5.62
CA THR A 147 11.63 -4.19 -5.95
C THR A 147 12.32 -4.13 -7.31
N ALA A 148 12.20 -3.03 -8.06
CA ALA A 148 12.96 -2.93 -9.31
C ALA A 148 14.48 -2.88 -9.07
N THR A 149 14.90 -2.21 -8.00
CA THR A 149 16.30 -2.11 -7.58
C THR A 149 16.39 -2.13 -6.05
N ALA A 150 17.57 -2.43 -5.52
CA ALA A 150 17.81 -2.33 -4.07
C ALA A 150 17.57 -0.91 -3.50
N ALA A 151 17.71 0.13 -4.33
CA ALA A 151 17.46 1.51 -3.94
C ALA A 151 15.96 1.86 -3.82
N ASP A 152 15.06 0.93 -4.18
CA ASP A 152 13.62 1.08 -4.04
C ASP A 152 13.06 0.43 -2.76
N ARG A 153 13.92 -0.20 -1.95
CA ARG A 153 13.52 -0.83 -0.69
C ARG A 153 13.09 0.24 0.29
N LEU A 154 11.81 0.22 0.65
CA LEU A 154 11.24 1.13 1.63
C LEU A 154 11.82 0.79 3.03
N PRO A 155 12.18 1.78 3.87
CA PRO A 155 12.71 1.51 5.21
C PRO A 155 11.56 1.09 6.15
N LEU A 156 11.15 -0.18 6.06
CA LEU A 156 10.08 -0.72 6.91
C LEU A 156 10.66 -1.21 8.24
N ALA A 157 10.00 -0.86 9.34
CA ALA A 157 10.26 -1.48 10.63
C ALA A 157 9.99 -2.99 10.54
N GLY A 158 10.95 -3.81 10.96
CA GLY A 158 10.84 -5.28 10.91
C GLY A 158 11.00 -5.90 9.52
N SER A 159 11.58 -5.17 8.55
CA SER A 159 11.90 -5.68 7.20
C SER A 159 13.05 -6.70 7.16
N ASP A 160 13.83 -6.80 8.23
CA ASP A 160 14.83 -7.85 8.46
C ASP A 160 14.21 -9.25 8.53
N ARG A 161 12.90 -9.33 8.78
CA ARG A 161 12.10 -10.58 8.75
C ARG A 161 11.55 -10.93 7.36
N LEU A 162 11.83 -10.12 6.35
CA LEU A 162 11.35 -10.29 4.98
C LEU A 162 12.51 -10.40 4.00
N ASP A 163 12.33 -11.24 2.98
CA ASP A 163 13.28 -11.32 1.87
C ASP A 163 13.03 -10.20 0.87
N TRP A 164 14.11 -9.61 0.35
CA TRP A 164 14.02 -8.64 -0.74
C TRP A 164 14.40 -9.30 -2.05
N VAL A 165 13.48 -9.28 -3.01
CA VAL A 165 13.69 -9.81 -4.36
C VAL A 165 13.91 -8.65 -5.31
N VAL A 166 14.92 -8.74 -6.19
CA VAL A 166 15.09 -7.78 -7.28
C VAL A 166 14.40 -8.31 -8.52
N ARG A 167 13.55 -7.47 -9.13
CA ARG A 167 12.78 -7.81 -10.33
C ARG A 167 13.68 -8.31 -11.45
N GLY A 168 13.33 -9.45 -12.02
CA GLY A 168 14.09 -10.11 -13.09
C GLY A 168 15.11 -11.14 -12.61
N GLU A 169 15.51 -11.14 -11.34
CA GLU A 169 16.35 -12.20 -10.76
C GLU A 169 15.52 -13.43 -10.41
N THR A 170 14.30 -13.24 -9.91
CA THR A 170 13.33 -14.30 -9.66
C THR A 170 11.91 -13.73 -9.70
N SER A 171 10.96 -14.49 -10.23
CA SER A 171 9.53 -14.20 -10.09
C SER A 171 9.05 -14.30 -8.62
N LEU A 172 8.06 -13.49 -8.23
CA LEU A 172 7.44 -13.60 -6.90
C LEU A 172 6.93 -15.02 -6.58
N PRO A 173 6.23 -15.73 -7.49
CA PRO A 173 5.81 -17.11 -7.25
C PRO A 173 6.97 -18.07 -6.92
N ASP A 174 8.10 -17.96 -7.63
CA ASP A 174 9.25 -18.83 -7.37
C ASP A 174 9.96 -18.46 -6.07
N ALA A 175 10.02 -17.17 -5.72
CA ALA A 175 10.52 -16.74 -4.42
C ALA A 175 9.65 -17.33 -3.28
N VAL A 176 8.32 -17.31 -3.43
CA VAL A 176 7.40 -17.93 -2.47
C VAL A 176 7.59 -19.45 -2.38
N ARG A 177 7.79 -20.15 -3.51
CA ARG A 177 8.10 -21.59 -3.49
C ARG A 177 9.37 -21.90 -2.71
N ARG A 178 10.41 -21.09 -2.87
CA ARG A 178 11.68 -21.25 -2.13
C ARG A 178 11.54 -21.00 -0.64
N LEU A 179 10.71 -20.02 -0.26
CA LEU A 179 10.39 -19.77 1.16
C LEU A 179 9.59 -20.91 1.81
N ALA A 180 8.91 -21.74 1.01
CA ALA A 180 8.12 -22.88 1.45
C ALA A 180 7.21 -22.56 2.66
N PRO A 181 6.33 -21.54 2.58
CA PRO A 181 5.61 -21.05 3.73
C PRO A 181 4.59 -22.07 4.25
N GLU A 182 4.71 -22.42 5.52
CA GLU A 182 3.77 -23.32 6.19
C GLU A 182 2.41 -22.64 6.43
N PRO A 183 1.29 -23.33 6.16
CA PRO A 183 -0.04 -22.88 6.58
C PRO A 183 -0.15 -22.69 8.10
N GLY A 184 -1.18 -21.95 8.55
CA GLY A 184 -1.43 -21.70 9.98
C GLY A 184 -1.32 -20.23 10.41
N GLY A 185 -1.38 -19.32 9.44
CA GLY A 185 -1.41 -17.87 9.67
C GLY A 185 -2.25 -17.15 8.63
N ILE A 186 -1.98 -15.86 8.43
CA ILE A 186 -2.60 -15.04 7.39
C ILE A 186 -1.54 -14.60 6.39
N ALA A 187 -1.80 -14.84 5.10
CA ALA A 187 -1.00 -14.33 4.00
C ALA A 187 -1.61 -13.05 3.44
N TYR A 188 -0.78 -12.04 3.25
CA TYR A 188 -1.13 -10.74 2.68
C TYR A 188 -0.42 -10.62 1.34
N VAL A 189 -1.16 -10.70 0.24
CA VAL A 189 -0.62 -10.70 -1.13
C VAL A 189 -1.12 -9.47 -1.90
N ALA A 190 -0.23 -8.57 -2.30
CA ALA A 190 -0.60 -7.34 -3.00
C ALA A 190 0.45 -6.90 -4.03
N GLY A 191 0.08 -6.01 -4.95
CA GLY A 191 0.96 -5.55 -6.03
C GLY A 191 0.34 -5.75 -7.41
N GLU A 192 1.14 -6.17 -8.38
CA GLU A 192 0.68 -6.46 -9.75
C GLU A 192 -0.34 -7.61 -9.79
N ALA A 193 -1.40 -7.46 -10.59
CA ALA A 193 -2.54 -8.37 -10.57
C ALA A 193 -2.22 -9.82 -10.97
N ARG A 194 -1.40 -10.06 -11.99
CA ARG A 194 -1.02 -11.41 -12.42
C ARG A 194 -0.11 -12.08 -11.38
N ASP A 195 0.84 -11.34 -10.83
CA ASP A 195 1.71 -11.84 -9.76
C ASP A 195 0.90 -12.19 -8.50
N VAL A 196 -0.05 -11.36 -8.11
CA VAL A 196 -0.97 -11.66 -7.00
C VAL A 196 -1.75 -12.96 -7.25
N GLN A 197 -2.27 -13.17 -8.46
CA GLN A 197 -2.98 -14.42 -8.79
C GLN A 197 -2.04 -15.63 -8.78
N ALA A 198 -0.83 -15.49 -9.33
CA ALA A 198 0.16 -16.57 -9.39
C ALA A 198 0.64 -16.97 -8.00
N VAL A 199 0.97 -16.00 -7.14
CA VAL A 199 1.34 -16.24 -5.74
C VAL A 199 0.19 -16.90 -4.97
N ARG A 200 -1.04 -16.41 -5.16
CA ARG A 200 -2.22 -17.01 -4.52
C ARG A 200 -2.40 -18.47 -4.93
N GLN A 201 -2.16 -18.79 -6.19
CA GLN A 201 -2.22 -20.16 -6.70
C GLN A 201 -1.16 -21.05 -6.03
N VAL A 202 0.09 -20.57 -5.90
CA VAL A 202 1.15 -21.28 -5.17
C VAL A 202 0.72 -21.57 -3.73
N LEU A 203 0.31 -20.55 -2.98
CA LEU A 203 -0.08 -20.69 -1.58
C LEU A 203 -1.23 -21.70 -1.39
N VAL A 204 -2.29 -21.58 -2.20
CA VAL A 204 -3.51 -22.39 -2.01
C VAL A 204 -3.40 -23.79 -2.61
N ARG A 205 -2.79 -23.94 -3.79
CA ARG A 205 -2.80 -25.22 -4.52
C ARG A 205 -1.55 -26.06 -4.30
N GLU A 206 -0.41 -25.41 -4.08
CA GLU A 206 0.87 -26.10 -3.91
C GLU A 206 1.21 -26.22 -2.41
N ALA A 207 1.07 -25.13 -1.65
CA ALA A 207 1.41 -25.10 -0.21
C ALA A 207 0.23 -25.40 0.73
N GLY A 208 -0.98 -25.63 0.21
CA GLY A 208 -2.13 -26.11 1.00
C GLY A 208 -2.78 -25.08 1.94
N TRP A 209 -2.56 -23.78 1.72
CA TRP A 209 -3.20 -22.73 2.53
C TRP A 209 -4.72 -22.69 2.33
N ASP A 210 -5.48 -22.43 3.40
CA ASP A 210 -6.91 -22.08 3.26
C ASP A 210 -7.03 -20.78 2.44
N ARG A 211 -7.84 -20.83 1.39
CA ARG A 211 -8.19 -19.66 0.56
C ARG A 211 -8.70 -18.45 1.35
N ARG A 212 -9.28 -18.65 2.54
CA ARG A 212 -9.76 -17.57 3.44
C ARG A 212 -8.63 -16.95 4.25
N ALA A 213 -7.53 -17.66 4.43
CA ALA A 213 -6.32 -17.18 5.10
C ALA A 213 -5.39 -16.40 4.15
N VAL A 214 -5.64 -16.44 2.83
CA VAL A 214 -4.88 -15.69 1.83
C VAL A 214 -5.66 -14.44 1.42
N LEU A 215 -5.35 -13.31 2.05
CA LEU A 215 -5.88 -12.00 1.67
C LEU A 215 -5.13 -11.50 0.43
N THR A 216 -5.86 -11.15 -0.61
CA THR A 216 -5.27 -10.65 -1.86
C THR A 216 -5.81 -9.29 -2.23
N LYS A 217 -4.94 -8.40 -2.72
CA LYS A 217 -5.32 -7.10 -3.24
C LYS A 217 -4.43 -6.65 -4.39
N PRO A 218 -4.84 -6.93 -5.64
CA PRO A 218 -4.22 -6.33 -6.82
C PRO A 218 -4.28 -4.80 -6.74
N PHE A 219 -3.13 -4.14 -6.83
CA PHE A 219 -3.03 -2.67 -6.81
C PHE A 219 -2.95 -2.08 -8.22
N TRP A 220 -2.30 -2.80 -9.14
CA TRP A 220 -2.10 -2.32 -10.49
C TRP A 220 -2.00 -3.47 -11.51
N THR A 221 -2.07 -3.12 -12.79
CA THR A 221 -1.87 -4.03 -13.91
C THR A 221 -1.24 -3.23 -15.05
N PRO A 222 -0.23 -3.77 -15.77
CA PRO A 222 0.32 -3.11 -16.95
C PRO A 222 -0.76 -2.66 -17.93
N GLY A 223 -0.66 -1.43 -18.43
CA GLY A 223 -1.60 -0.86 -19.40
C GLY A 223 -2.93 -0.35 -18.83
N LYS A 224 -3.24 -0.55 -17.55
CA LYS A 224 -4.45 0.00 -16.92
C LYS A 224 -4.18 1.32 -16.19
N LYS A 225 -5.11 2.27 -16.30
CA LYS A 225 -5.04 3.59 -15.64
C LYS A 225 -5.83 3.63 -14.32
N GLY A 226 -5.66 2.61 -13.49
CA GLY A 226 -6.36 2.44 -12.22
C GLY A 226 -7.02 1.07 -12.11
N MET A 227 -7.20 0.61 -10.88
CA MET A 227 -8.00 -0.56 -10.51
C MET A 227 -9.01 -0.10 -9.46
N GLU A 228 -10.22 -0.66 -9.51
CA GLU A 228 -11.22 -0.51 -8.44
C GLU A 228 -10.95 -1.53 -7.33
#